data_AF-A0A3M9MPK3-F1
#
_entry.id   AF-A0A3M9MPK3-F1
#
_cell.length_a   1.000
_cell.length_b   1.000
_cell.length_c   1.000
_cell.angle_alpha   90.00
_cell.angle_beta   90.00
_cell.angle_gamma   90.00
#
_symmetry.space_group_name_H-M   'P 1'
#
loop_
_entity.id
_entity.type
_entity.pdbx_description
1 polymer ?
#
loop_
_entity_poly.entity_id
_entity_poly.type
_entity_poly.pdbx_seq_one_letter_code
_entity_poly.pdbx_strand_id
1 'polypeptide(L)'
;MPRPTALHVFYTRPLYGILNMKSLGILIISIIIVLAVVFLVAVSNLADSMGPTYSQVELVYEKSNSKLYLKSKNWGVTGDSQLTVISTDNEPEFEADSTADIIFHGLSPFLYQVRKDSLILFVRKKAEIPNGFKTNWTIIQNEINNPEMMEYRTSPAYRRM
;
A
#
# COMPACT_ATOMS: atom_id res chain seq x y z
N MET A 1 83.45 -8.29 -43.29
CA MET A 1 82.11 -8.77 -43.68
C MET A 1 81.26 -8.96 -42.44
N PRO A 2 80.28 -8.09 -42.15
CA PRO A 2 79.34 -8.27 -41.05
C PRO A 2 78.11 -9.09 -41.50
N ARG A 3 77.65 -10.01 -40.66
CA ARG A 3 76.39 -10.76 -40.86
C ARG A 3 75.22 -10.03 -40.18
N PRO A 4 74.01 -10.08 -40.75
CA PRO A 4 72.89 -9.25 -40.32
C PRO A 4 72.13 -9.84 -39.11
N THR A 5 71.61 -8.90 -38.33
CA THR A 5 70.76 -9.02 -37.14
C THR A 5 69.39 -9.61 -37.48
N ALA A 6 68.96 -10.64 -36.73
CA ALA A 6 67.62 -11.21 -36.85
C ALA A 6 66.62 -10.45 -35.96
N LEU A 7 65.62 -9.82 -36.58
CA LEU A 7 64.45 -9.22 -35.95
C LEU A 7 63.45 -10.35 -35.58
N HIS A 8 63.24 -10.59 -34.28
CA HIS A 8 62.17 -11.44 -33.79
C HIS A 8 60.83 -10.68 -33.84
N VAL A 9 60.01 -11.00 -34.84
CA VAL A 9 58.61 -10.56 -34.94
C VAL A 9 57.77 -11.43 -34.00
N PHE A 10 57.30 -10.85 -32.89
CA PHE A 10 56.33 -11.50 -32.00
C PHE A 10 54.94 -11.44 -32.64
N TYR A 11 54.49 -12.57 -33.20
CA TYR A 11 53.10 -12.77 -33.58
C TYR A 11 52.24 -12.93 -32.32
N THR A 12 51.43 -11.94 -31.98
CA THR A 12 50.34 -12.09 -31.02
C THR A 12 49.28 -13.01 -31.62
N ARG A 13 49.13 -14.23 -31.09
CA ARG A 13 48.05 -15.14 -31.48
C ARG A 13 46.70 -14.53 -31.10
N PRO A 14 45.71 -14.45 -32.01
CA PRO A 14 44.37 -14.03 -31.65
C PRO A 14 43.73 -15.11 -30.77
N LEU A 15 43.43 -14.76 -29.51
CA LEU A 15 42.67 -15.57 -28.55
C LEU A 15 41.17 -15.51 -28.89
N TYR A 16 40.76 -16.05 -30.04
CA TYR A 16 39.37 -16.39 -30.29
C TYR A 16 39.26 -17.91 -30.36
N GLY A 17 39.24 -18.51 -29.16
CA GLY A 17 38.92 -19.92 -28.99
C GLY A 17 37.52 -20.20 -29.51
N ILE A 18 37.42 -21.26 -30.31
CA ILE A 18 36.21 -21.75 -30.98
C ILE A 18 35.17 -22.11 -29.91
N LEU A 19 34.24 -21.19 -29.61
CA LEU A 19 33.01 -21.53 -28.91
C LEU A 19 32.20 -22.42 -29.84
N ASN A 20 32.07 -23.70 -29.49
CA ASN A 20 31.23 -24.64 -30.22
C ASN A 20 29.81 -24.06 -30.33
N MET A 21 29.22 -24.06 -31.53
CA MET A 21 27.89 -23.48 -31.77
C MET A 21 26.81 -24.09 -30.85
N LYS A 22 27.01 -25.33 -30.41
CA LYS A 22 26.21 -26.03 -29.39
C LYS A 22 26.36 -25.43 -27.98
N SER A 23 27.58 -25.12 -27.56
CA SER A 23 27.83 -24.49 -26.25
C SER A 23 27.33 -23.04 -26.21
N LEU A 24 27.35 -22.34 -27.35
CA LEU A 24 26.72 -21.02 -27.48
C LEU A 24 25.19 -21.10 -27.31
N GLY A 25 24.56 -22.10 -27.94
CA GLY A 25 23.11 -22.33 -27.80
C GLY A 25 22.69 -22.63 -26.36
N ILE A 26 23.44 -23.48 -25.65
CA ILE A 26 23.19 -23.77 -24.23
C ILE A 26 23.31 -22.50 -23.38
N LEU A 27 24.31 -21.66 -23.65
CA LEU A 27 24.53 -20.42 -22.91
C LEU A 27 23.36 -19.44 -23.12
N ILE A 28 22.90 -19.27 -24.36
CA ILE A 28 21.73 -18.42 -24.68
C ILE A 28 20.48 -18.93 -23.96
N ILE A 29 20.21 -20.24 -24.01
CA ILE A 29 19.06 -20.85 -23.31
C ILE A 29 19.16 -20.60 -21.80
N SER A 30 20.34 -20.76 -21.22
CA SER A 30 20.54 -20.52 -19.78
C SER A 30 20.24 -19.06 -19.38
N ILE A 31 20.65 -18.10 -20.22
CA ILE A 31 20.34 -16.67 -20.00
C ILE A 31 18.84 -16.42 -20.09
N ILE A 32 18.16 -16.99 -21.09
CA ILE A 32 16.71 -16.84 -21.25
C ILE A 32 15.96 -17.39 -20.04
N ILE A 33 16.37 -18.55 -19.53
CA ILE A 33 15.76 -19.15 -18.33
C ILE A 33 15.95 -18.24 -17.12
N VAL A 34 17.16 -17.72 -16.90
CA VAL A 34 17.42 -16.80 -15.78
C VAL A 34 16.58 -15.53 -15.91
N LEU A 35 16.50 -14.95 -17.11
CA LEU A 35 15.65 -13.77 -17.36
C LEU A 35 14.17 -14.07 -17.12
N ALA A 36 13.67 -15.23 -17.53
CA ALA A 36 12.29 -15.63 -17.31
C ALA A 36 11.98 -15.79 -15.81
N VAL A 37 12.91 -16.37 -15.03
CA VAL A 37 12.77 -16.49 -13.57
C VAL A 37 12.77 -15.12 -12.91
N VAL A 38 13.71 -14.24 -13.28
CA VAL A 38 13.76 -12.86 -12.76
C VAL A 38 12.47 -12.10 -13.09
N PHE A 39 11.96 -12.25 -14.32
CA PHE A 39 10.69 -11.64 -14.73
C PHE A 39 9.51 -12.17 -13.91
N LEU A 40 9.41 -13.49 -13.71
CA LEU A 40 8.35 -14.09 -12.89
C LEU A 40 8.36 -13.56 -11.45
N VAL A 41 9.54 -13.48 -10.83
CA VAL A 41 9.69 -12.93 -9.48
C VAL A 41 9.34 -11.44 -9.43
N ALA A 42 9.72 -10.67 -10.45
CA ALA A 42 9.38 -9.26 -10.54
C ALA A 42 7.85 -9.04 -10.64
N VAL A 43 7.16 -9.86 -11.44
CA VAL A 43 5.70 -9.78 -11.61
C VAL A 43 4.96 -10.23 -10.36
N SER A 44 5.43 -11.28 -9.66
CA SER A 44 4.78 -11.72 -8.41
C SER A 44 4.88 -10.67 -7.31
N ASN A 45 6.06 -10.06 -7.14
CA ASN A 45 6.25 -9.00 -6.15
C ASN A 45 5.40 -7.75 -6.47
N LEU A 46 5.22 -7.46 -7.76
CA LEU A 46 4.35 -6.38 -8.18
C LEU A 46 2.88 -6.69 -7.85
N ALA A 47 2.43 -7.92 -8.09
CA ALA A 47 1.06 -8.34 -7.76
C ALA A 47 0.76 -8.22 -6.25
N ASP A 48 1.71 -8.61 -5.39
CA ASP A 48 1.56 -8.46 -3.93
C ASP A 48 1.49 -6.98 -3.51
N SER A 49 2.21 -6.10 -4.20
CA SER A 49 2.16 -4.65 -3.95
C SER A 49 0.87 -3.97 -4.42
N MET A 50 0.04 -4.66 -5.22
CA MET A 50 -1.25 -4.15 -5.72
C MET A 50 -2.44 -4.56 -4.84
N GLY A 51 -2.21 -5.33 -3.79
CA GLY A 51 -3.25 -5.74 -2.85
C GLY A 51 -3.85 -4.59 -2.04
N PRO A 52 -5.06 -4.75 -1.49
CA PRO A 52 -5.64 -3.76 -0.59
C PRO A 52 -4.76 -3.59 0.66
N THR A 53 -4.51 -2.34 1.03
CA THR A 53 -3.85 -2.00 2.29
C THR A 53 -4.89 -1.64 3.33
N TYR A 54 -4.80 -2.27 4.49
CA TYR A 54 -5.69 -2.02 5.62
C TYR A 54 -4.98 -1.23 6.71
N SER A 55 -5.70 -0.28 7.31
CA SER A 55 -5.28 0.47 8.49
C SER A 55 -6.40 0.42 9.52
N GLN A 56 -6.05 0.32 10.80
CA GLN A 56 -7.00 0.26 11.90
C GLN A 56 -6.53 1.12 13.07
N VAL A 57 -7.46 1.87 13.65
CA VAL A 57 -7.29 2.56 14.92
C VAL A 57 -8.34 2.05 15.90
N GLU A 58 -7.87 1.49 17.03
CA GLU A 58 -8.72 1.11 18.14
C GLU A 58 -8.94 2.31 19.08
N LEU A 59 -10.20 2.59 19.38
CA LEU A 59 -10.63 3.52 20.40
C LEU A 59 -11.25 2.76 21.56
N VAL A 60 -10.79 3.05 22.77
CA VAL A 60 -11.30 2.40 23.99
C VAL A 60 -11.98 3.44 24.87
N TYR A 61 -13.24 3.19 25.22
CA TYR A 61 -13.97 4.01 26.19
C TYR A 61 -13.78 3.41 27.58
N GLU A 62 -12.92 4.05 28.36
CA GLU A 62 -12.43 3.53 29.65
C GLU A 62 -13.54 3.13 30.63
N LYS A 63 -14.63 3.90 30.69
CA LYS A 63 -15.68 3.69 31.69
C LYS A 63 -16.45 2.38 31.49
N SER A 64 -16.73 2.01 30.24
CA SER A 64 -17.52 0.81 29.93
C SER A 64 -16.67 -0.30 29.31
N ASN A 65 -15.36 -0.09 29.17
CA ASN A 65 -14.45 -0.91 28.38
C ASN A 65 -14.99 -1.24 26.97
N SER A 66 -15.77 -0.32 26.38
CA SER A 66 -16.32 -0.52 25.03
C SER A 66 -15.30 -0.07 24.00
N LYS A 67 -15.20 -0.85 22.91
CA LYS A 67 -14.24 -0.62 21.85
C LYS A 67 -14.95 -0.17 20.59
N LEU A 68 -14.29 0.70 19.85
CA LEU A 68 -14.72 1.16 18.55
C LEU A 68 -13.51 1.20 17.63
N TYR A 69 -13.67 0.71 16.41
CA TYR A 69 -12.59 0.60 15.45
C TYR A 69 -12.88 1.52 14.28
N LEU A 70 -11.91 2.39 13.97
CA LEU A 70 -11.86 3.07 12.70
C LEU A 70 -10.99 2.22 11.79
N LYS A 71 -11.55 1.74 10.69
CA LYS A 71 -10.86 0.88 9.74
C LYS A 71 -10.84 1.55 8.37
N SER A 72 -9.72 1.54 7.68
CA SER A 72 -9.58 2.07 6.34
C SER A 72 -8.99 1.02 5.42
N LYS A 73 -9.60 0.86 4.25
CA LYS A 73 -9.15 0.00 3.15
C LYS A 73 -8.80 0.89 1.97
N ASN A 74 -7.55 0.84 1.52
CA ASN A 74 -7.06 1.54 0.34
C ASN A 74 -6.70 0.52 -0.73
N TRP A 75 -7.15 0.69 -1.96
CA TRP A 75 -6.85 -0.21 -3.07
C TRP A 75 -6.77 0.53 -4.41
N GLY A 76 -6.42 -0.21 -5.46
CA GLY A 76 -6.17 0.33 -6.80
C GLY A 76 -4.69 0.61 -7.01
N VAL A 77 -4.24 0.51 -8.27
CA VAL A 77 -2.83 0.64 -8.65
C VAL A 77 -2.24 2.00 -8.24
N THR A 78 -3.07 3.04 -8.25
CA THR A 78 -2.69 4.40 -7.84
C THR A 78 -3.16 4.75 -6.42
N GLY A 79 -3.76 3.81 -5.68
CA GLY A 79 -4.36 4.05 -4.37
C GLY A 79 -5.50 5.07 -4.41
N ASP A 80 -6.25 5.10 -5.50
CA ASP A 80 -7.33 6.07 -5.77
C ASP A 80 -8.70 5.61 -5.24
N SER A 81 -8.75 4.42 -4.63
CA SER A 81 -9.93 3.92 -3.94
C SER A 81 -9.66 3.83 -2.44
N GLN A 82 -10.49 4.49 -1.65
CA GLN A 82 -10.47 4.46 -0.19
C GLN A 82 -11.88 4.27 0.36
N LEU A 83 -11.98 3.38 1.34
CA LEU A 83 -13.16 3.08 2.13
C LEU A 83 -12.78 3.18 3.59
N THR A 84 -13.48 4.02 4.34
CA THR A 84 -13.31 4.10 5.80
C THR A 84 -14.60 3.68 6.47
N VAL A 85 -14.52 2.78 7.43
CA VAL A 85 -15.66 2.34 8.23
C VAL A 85 -15.41 2.58 9.70
N ILE A 86 -16.48 2.82 10.41
CA ILE A 86 -16.51 2.77 11.87
C ILE A 86 -17.28 1.51 12.22
N SER A 87 -16.63 0.63 12.97
CA SER A 87 -17.15 -0.69 13.31
C SER A 87 -16.94 -1.00 14.79
N THR A 88 -17.74 -1.90 15.32
CA THR A 88 -17.50 -2.53 16.63
C THR A 88 -16.72 -3.84 16.51
N ASP A 89 -16.52 -4.32 15.28
CA ASP A 89 -15.76 -5.52 14.99
C ASP A 89 -14.25 -5.23 14.84
N ASN A 90 -13.43 -6.13 15.38
CA ASN A 90 -11.98 -5.95 15.52
C ASN A 90 -11.15 -6.54 14.37
N GLU A 91 -11.80 -7.15 13.36
CA GLU A 91 -11.09 -7.73 12.22
C GLU A 91 -10.44 -6.61 11.38
N PRO A 92 -9.10 -6.62 11.22
CA PRO A 92 -8.37 -5.59 10.49
C PRO A 92 -8.63 -5.60 8.99
N GLU A 93 -8.71 -6.79 8.40
CA GLU A 93 -9.17 -6.99 7.03
C GLU A 93 -10.69 -7.11 7.06
N PHE A 94 -11.38 -6.37 6.19
CA PHE A 94 -12.83 -6.29 6.23
C PHE A 94 -13.43 -5.99 4.86
N GLU A 95 -14.70 -6.37 4.71
CA GLU A 95 -15.62 -5.80 3.75
C GLU A 95 -16.67 -4.99 4.52
N ALA A 96 -17.12 -3.87 3.96
CA ALA A 96 -18.07 -3.01 4.66
C ALA A 96 -19.45 -3.67 4.77
N ASP A 97 -20.00 -3.73 5.98
CA ASP A 97 -21.36 -4.17 6.23
C ASP A 97 -22.29 -2.97 6.44
N SER A 98 -23.10 -2.64 5.43
CA SER A 98 -24.07 -1.53 5.52
C SER A 98 -25.11 -1.66 6.63
N THR A 99 -25.26 -2.84 7.25
CA THR A 99 -26.20 -3.06 8.36
C THR A 99 -25.56 -2.92 9.73
N ALA A 100 -24.23 -3.03 9.81
CA ALA A 100 -23.47 -3.09 11.05
C ALA A 100 -22.36 -2.04 11.16
N ASP A 101 -22.00 -1.35 10.07
CA ASP A 101 -20.91 -0.37 10.01
C ASP A 101 -21.40 1.01 9.55
N ILE A 102 -20.76 2.07 10.03
CA ILE A 102 -20.91 3.42 9.46
C ILE A 102 -19.88 3.56 8.35
N ILE A 103 -20.34 3.80 7.12
CA ILE A 103 -19.49 3.72 5.92
C ILE A 103 -19.23 5.11 5.32
N PHE A 104 -17.95 5.39 5.03
CA PHE A 104 -17.49 6.60 4.36
C PHE A 104 -16.67 6.25 3.12
N HIS A 105 -16.94 6.97 2.03
CA HIS A 105 -16.23 6.81 0.76
C HIS A 105 -15.39 8.04 0.44
N GLY A 106 -14.21 7.79 -0.13
CA GLY A 106 -13.38 8.82 -0.77
C GLY A 106 -12.00 8.99 -0.16
N LEU A 107 -11.13 9.66 -0.92
CA LEU A 107 -9.68 9.79 -0.66
C LEU A 107 -9.31 10.92 0.32
N SER A 108 -10.29 11.48 1.02
CA SER A 108 -10.00 12.58 1.94
C SER A 108 -9.55 12.00 3.28
N PRO A 109 -8.49 12.53 3.90
CA PRO A 109 -8.02 12.03 5.19
C PRO A 109 -9.16 12.03 6.19
N PHE A 110 -9.30 10.94 6.91
CA PHE A 110 -10.40 10.78 7.86
C PHE A 110 -10.07 11.57 9.12
N LEU A 111 -10.73 12.72 9.27
CA LEU A 111 -10.48 13.66 10.37
C LEU A 111 -11.40 13.37 11.55
N TYR A 112 -10.81 13.19 12.72
CA TYR A 112 -11.59 12.92 13.92
C TYR A 112 -10.95 13.47 15.20
N GLN A 113 -11.80 13.61 16.22
CA GLN A 113 -11.42 13.88 17.60
C GLN A 113 -12.13 12.91 18.53
N VAL A 114 -11.44 12.53 19.59
CA VAL A 114 -12.00 11.71 20.67
C VAL A 114 -12.12 12.59 21.90
N ARG A 115 -13.33 12.69 22.45
CA ARG A 115 -13.60 13.42 23.70
C ARG A 115 -14.45 12.57 24.62
N LYS A 116 -13.85 12.04 25.69
CA LYS A 116 -14.51 11.16 26.65
C LYS A 116 -15.14 9.93 25.98
N ASP A 117 -16.46 9.92 25.84
CA ASP A 117 -17.30 8.86 25.24
C ASP A 117 -17.74 9.19 23.80
N SER A 118 -17.26 10.31 23.26
CA SER A 118 -17.72 10.85 21.99
C SER A 118 -16.63 10.77 20.93
N LEU A 119 -16.97 10.17 19.79
CA LEU A 119 -16.19 10.24 18.56
C LEU A 119 -16.79 11.35 17.68
N ILE A 120 -16.01 12.41 17.47
CA ILE A 120 -16.39 13.56 16.68
C ILE A 120 -15.69 13.45 15.32
N LEU A 121 -16.48 13.34 14.26
CA LEU A 121 -16.03 13.18 12.89
C LEU A 121 -16.19 14.48 12.12
N PHE A 122 -15.21 14.80 11.30
CA PHE A 122 -15.24 15.96 10.41
C PHE A 122 -15.22 15.47 8.96
N VAL A 123 -16.40 15.42 8.35
CA VAL A 123 -16.65 14.71 7.09
C VAL A 123 -17.18 15.67 6.03
N ARG A 124 -17.01 15.34 4.75
CA ARG A 124 -17.59 16.13 3.65
C ARG A 124 -19.09 15.92 3.49
N LYS A 125 -19.56 14.72 3.85
CA LYS A 125 -20.96 14.32 3.81
C LYS A 125 -21.20 13.38 4.96
N LYS A 126 -22.30 13.56 5.68
CA LYS A 126 -22.70 12.63 6.74
C LYS A 126 -23.03 11.25 6.17
N ALA A 127 -22.56 10.22 6.87
CA ALA A 127 -22.95 8.84 6.62
C ALA A 127 -24.18 8.48 7.45
N GLU A 128 -24.98 7.55 6.94
CA GLU A 128 -26.08 6.96 7.69
C GLU A 128 -25.53 6.05 8.79
N ILE A 129 -26.17 6.10 9.97
CA ILE A 129 -25.87 5.19 11.07
C ILE A 129 -26.88 4.06 10.98
N PRO A 130 -26.46 2.82 10.68
CA PRO A 130 -27.43 1.74 10.48
C PRO A 130 -28.02 1.30 11.82
N ASN A 131 -29.26 0.81 11.78
CA ASN A 131 -29.99 0.39 12.98
C ASN A 131 -29.29 -0.75 13.73
N GLY A 132 -28.46 -1.56 13.05
CA GLY A 132 -27.67 -2.63 13.65
C GLY A 132 -26.40 -2.15 14.36
N PHE A 133 -25.98 -0.90 14.16
CA PHE A 133 -24.78 -0.35 14.79
C PHE A 133 -25.02 -0.08 16.28
N LYS A 134 -24.56 -1.01 17.13
CA LYS A 134 -24.75 -0.95 18.59
C LYS A 134 -23.44 -0.60 19.27
N THR A 135 -23.37 0.59 19.85
CA THR A 135 -22.18 1.04 20.59
C THR A 135 -22.56 1.88 21.80
N ASN A 136 -21.67 1.93 22.79
CA ASN A 136 -21.77 2.85 23.92
C ASN A 136 -21.13 4.22 23.60
N TRP A 137 -20.53 4.37 22.43
CA TRP A 137 -19.93 5.61 21.96
C TRP A 137 -20.97 6.54 21.37
N THR A 138 -20.85 7.84 21.65
CA THR A 138 -21.62 8.87 20.97
C THR A 138 -20.90 9.25 19.67
N ILE A 139 -21.55 9.03 18.52
CA ILE A 139 -20.99 9.39 17.22
C ILE A 139 -21.57 10.72 16.76
N ILE A 140 -20.70 11.72 16.60
CA ILE A 140 -21.09 13.06 16.15
C ILE A 140 -20.45 13.32 14.79
N GLN A 141 -21.26 13.62 13.79
CA GLN A 141 -20.77 13.93 12.44
C GLN A 141 -20.96 15.42 12.15
N ASN A 142 -19.84 16.13 11.97
CA ASN A 142 -19.81 17.52 11.55
C ASN A 142 -19.46 17.56 10.06
N GLU A 143 -20.40 18.06 9.26
CA GLU A 143 -20.16 18.27 7.85
C GLU A 143 -19.37 19.56 7.66
N ILE A 144 -18.21 19.47 7.00
CA ILE A 144 -17.31 20.60 6.77
C ILE A 144 -17.03 20.77 5.28
N ASN A 145 -16.83 22.02 4.87
CA ASN A 145 -16.49 22.35 3.49
C ASN A 145 -14.99 22.11 3.19
N ASN A 146 -14.61 22.22 1.92
CA ASN A 146 -13.23 21.97 1.50
C ASN A 146 -12.19 22.94 2.12
N PRO A 147 -12.45 24.26 2.22
CA PRO A 147 -11.55 25.18 2.93
C PRO A 147 -11.29 24.78 4.39
N GLU A 148 -12.33 24.51 5.17
CA GLU A 148 -12.23 24.09 6.58
C GLU A 148 -11.46 22.77 6.70
N MET A 149 -11.68 21.84 5.77
CA MET A 149 -10.96 20.57 5.75
C MET A 149 -9.46 20.78 5.55
N MET A 150 -9.04 21.72 4.72
CA MET A 150 -7.62 22.03 4.53
C MET A 150 -7.00 22.65 5.78
N GLU A 151 -7.72 23.52 6.48
CA GLU A 151 -7.26 24.10 7.74
C GLU A 151 -7.08 23.00 8.80
N TYR A 152 -8.10 22.16 9.01
CA TYR A 152 -8.09 21.13 10.05
C TYR A 152 -7.04 20.05 9.78
N ARG A 153 -6.73 19.77 8.52
CA ARG A 153 -5.64 18.85 8.14
C ARG A 153 -4.27 19.28 8.65
N THR A 154 -4.04 20.58 8.84
CA THR A 154 -2.75 21.12 9.26
C THR A 154 -2.65 21.33 10.77
N SER A 155 -3.80 21.37 11.45
CA SER A 155 -3.85 21.64 12.88
C SER A 155 -3.54 20.38 13.71
N PRO A 156 -2.66 20.48 14.74
CA PRO A 156 -2.33 19.35 15.62
C PRO A 156 -3.48 18.93 16.53
N ALA A 157 -4.56 19.72 16.60
CA ALA A 157 -5.73 19.42 17.41
C ALA A 157 -6.58 18.27 16.85
N TYR A 158 -6.39 17.89 15.58
CA TYR A 158 -7.18 16.86 14.90
C TYR A 158 -6.32 15.64 14.60
N ARG A 159 -6.88 14.45 14.83
CA ARG A 159 -6.25 13.19 14.42
C ARG A 159 -6.64 12.87 12.99
N ARG A 160 -5.74 12.16 12.30
CA ARG A 160 -5.85 11.80 10.90
C ARG A 160 -5.59 10.31 10.78
N MET A 161 -6.39 9.65 9.95
CA MET A 161 -6.16 8.30 9.49
C MET A 161 -5.77 8.30 8.02
#